data_AF-A0A3E0RH18-F1
#
_entry.id   AF-A0A3E0RH18-F1
#
_cell.length_a   1.000
_cell.length_b   1.000
_cell.length_c   1.000
_cell.angle_alpha   90.00
_cell.angle_beta   90.00
_cell.angle_gamma   90.00
#
_symmetry.space_group_name_H-M   'P 1'
#
loop_
_entity.id
_entity.type
_entity.pdbx_description
1 polymer ?
#
loop_
_entity_poly.entity_id
_entity_poly.type
_entity_poly.pdbx_seq_one_letter_code
_entity_poly.pdbx_strand_id
1 'polypeptide(L)'
;RNKRKTDLNYKLTDNLRNRVRKTLNGKSKSKNTLKLLGCSVDFLKKHIESQFEPGMSWENYGFDGWHMDHIVPCASFDLSDPEQQQKCFNYTNLQPLWAKDNISKSAKLDWVKS
;
A
#
# COMPACT_ATOMS: atom_id res chain seq x y z
N ARG A 1 -0.81 5.55 21.92
CA ARG A 1 -0.04 4.35 21.52
C ARG A 1 -0.92 3.08 21.36
N ASN A 2 -2.12 2.97 21.97
CA ASN A 2 -2.97 1.76 21.91
C ASN A 2 -3.95 1.61 20.72
N LYS A 3 -4.31 2.69 20.00
CA LYS A 3 -5.27 2.60 18.88
C LYS A 3 -4.80 1.77 17.67
N ARG A 4 -3.48 1.61 17.47
CA ARG A 4 -2.91 0.80 16.36
C ARG A 4 -3.12 -0.71 16.52
N LYS A 5 -3.33 -1.20 17.74
CA LYS A 5 -3.50 -2.65 18.00
C LYS A 5 -4.97 -3.08 17.95
N THR A 6 -5.91 -2.19 18.21
CA THR A 6 -7.34 -2.53 18.34
C THR A 6 -8.20 -2.12 17.14
N ASP A 7 -7.75 -1.15 16.34
CA ASP A 7 -8.49 -0.67 15.17
C ASP A 7 -7.65 -0.84 13.90
N LEU A 8 -8.01 -1.85 13.11
CA LEU A 8 -7.35 -2.16 11.85
C LEU A 8 -7.49 -1.03 10.83
N ASN A 9 -8.63 -0.34 10.79
CA ASN A 9 -8.84 0.79 9.88
C ASN A 9 -7.93 1.95 10.23
N TYR A 10 -7.73 2.20 11.53
CA TYR A 10 -6.74 3.17 12.01
C TYR A 10 -5.32 2.76 11.62
N LYS A 11 -4.94 1.48 11.80
CA LYS A 11 -3.63 0.94 11.41
C LYS A 11 -3.39 1.10 9.90
N LEU A 12 -4.35 0.72 9.06
CA LEU A 12 -4.29 0.86 7.61
C LEU A 12 -4.12 2.32 7.19
N THR A 13 -4.95 3.21 7.73
CA THR A 13 -4.91 4.63 7.39
C THR A 13 -3.58 5.27 7.78
N ASP A 14 -3.05 4.95 8.97
CA ASP A 14 -1.75 5.47 9.41
C ASP A 14 -0.61 4.95 8.54
N ASN A 15 -0.62 3.66 8.18
CA ASN A 15 0.37 3.06 7.32
C ASN A 15 0.35 3.69 5.92
N LEU A 16 -0.84 3.89 5.32
CA LEU A 16 -0.99 4.58 4.04
C LEU A 16 -0.46 6.01 4.09
N ARG A 17 -0.80 6.78 5.12
CA ARG A 17 -0.32 8.17 5.28
C ARG A 17 1.20 8.22 5.39
N ASN A 18 1.78 7.32 6.18
CA ASN A 18 3.23 7.21 6.33
C ASN A 18 3.91 6.78 5.04
N ARG A 19 3.34 5.82 4.31
CA ARG A 19 3.84 5.36 3.01
C ARG A 19 3.86 6.51 2.01
N VAL A 20 2.73 7.18 1.77
CA VAL A 20 2.64 8.32 0.85
C VAL A 20 3.66 9.39 1.22
N ARG A 21 3.76 9.77 2.51
CA ARG A 21 4.70 10.79 2.95
C ARG A 21 6.16 10.41 2.66
N LYS A 22 6.55 9.16 2.95
CA LYS A 22 7.92 8.67 2.68
C LYS A 22 8.20 8.61 1.18
N THR A 23 7.25 8.11 0.41
CA THR A 23 7.38 7.95 -1.05
C THR A 23 7.48 9.30 -1.78
N LEU A 24 6.74 10.33 -1.33
CA LEU A 24 6.83 11.67 -1.92
C LEU A 24 8.19 12.36 -1.68
N ASN A 25 8.93 11.96 -0.64
CA ASN A 25 10.28 12.46 -0.34
C ASN A 25 10.40 14.00 -0.41
N GLY A 26 9.54 14.71 0.31
CA GLY A 26 9.51 16.17 0.33
C GLY A 26 8.65 16.83 -0.75
N LYS A 27 8.20 16.08 -1.77
CA LYS A 27 7.21 16.59 -2.74
C LYS A 27 5.86 16.84 -2.07
N SER A 28 5.17 17.87 -2.55
CA SER A 28 3.82 18.20 -2.10
C SER A 28 2.84 17.11 -2.49
N LYS A 29 2.00 16.72 -1.54
CA LYS A 29 0.92 15.77 -1.77
C LYS A 29 -0.22 16.48 -2.50
N SER A 30 -0.62 15.98 -3.67
CA SER A 30 -1.63 16.64 -4.51
C SER A 30 -3.03 16.64 -3.89
N LYS A 31 -3.37 15.60 -3.13
CA LYS A 31 -4.64 15.46 -2.40
C LYS A 31 -4.43 14.74 -1.08
N ASN A 32 -5.39 14.79 -0.17
CA ASN A 32 -5.29 13.98 1.05
C ASN A 32 -5.20 12.47 0.72
N THR A 33 -4.59 11.69 1.62
CA THR A 33 -4.29 10.27 1.37
C THR A 33 -5.53 9.44 1.01
N LEU A 34 -6.71 9.75 1.59
CA LEU A 34 -7.94 9.00 1.27
C LEU A 34 -8.50 9.35 -0.11
N LYS A 35 -8.32 10.59 -0.56
CA LYS A 35 -8.65 10.97 -1.94
C LYS A 35 -7.69 10.32 -2.95
N LEU A 36 -6.39 10.24 -2.62
CA LEU A 36 -5.41 9.52 -3.43
C LEU A 36 -5.67 8.00 -3.47
N LEU A 37 -6.17 7.45 -2.36
CA LEU A 37 -6.57 6.04 -2.30
C LEU A 37 -7.70 5.71 -3.28
N GLY A 38 -8.65 6.63 -3.49
CA GLY A 38 -9.74 6.46 -4.44
C GLY A 38 -10.89 5.56 -3.98
N CYS A 39 -10.86 5.08 -2.74
CA CYS A 39 -11.94 4.31 -2.11
C CYS A 39 -12.02 4.58 -0.60
N SER A 40 -13.01 4.00 0.09
CA SER A 40 -13.05 3.99 1.56
C SER A 40 -12.04 2.99 2.13
N VAL A 41 -11.68 3.15 3.40
CA VAL A 41 -10.77 2.21 4.08
C VAL A 41 -11.40 0.83 4.22
N ASP A 42 -12.71 0.76 4.47
CA ASP A 42 -13.45 -0.51 4.52
C ASP A 42 -13.48 -1.22 3.17
N PHE A 43 -13.62 -0.46 2.08
CA PHE A 43 -13.52 -1.02 0.73
C PHE A 43 -12.12 -1.56 0.47
N LEU A 44 -11.07 -0.77 0.78
CA LEU A 44 -9.69 -1.22 0.63
C LEU A 44 -9.44 -2.52 1.41
N LYS A 45 -9.93 -2.60 2.65
CA LYS A 45 -9.80 -3.80 3.47
C LYS A 45 -10.36 -5.03 2.75
N LYS A 46 -11.61 -4.95 2.27
CA LYS A 46 -12.25 -6.06 1.52
C LYS A 46 -11.51 -6.39 0.23
N HIS A 47 -11.05 -5.36 -0.50
CA HIS A 47 -10.32 -5.53 -1.75
C HIS A 47 -8.96 -6.21 -1.58
N ILE A 48 -8.24 -5.89 -0.51
CA ILE A 48 -6.97 -6.54 -0.18
C ILE A 48 -7.20 -7.97 0.33
N GLU A 49 -8.22 -8.16 1.17
CA GLU A 49 -8.58 -9.48 1.70
C GLU A 49 -9.02 -10.44 0.58
N SER A 50 -9.69 -9.96 -0.47
CA SER A 50 -10.02 -10.77 -1.64
C SER A 50 -8.81 -11.21 -2.48
N GLN A 51 -7.63 -10.63 -2.24
CA GLN A 51 -6.38 -10.96 -2.93
C GLN A 51 -5.44 -11.81 -2.06
N PHE A 52 -5.88 -12.22 -0.86
CA PHE A 52 -5.06 -13.00 0.04
C PHE A 52 -4.70 -14.37 -0.54
N GLU A 53 -3.42 -14.72 -0.38
CA GLU A 53 -2.90 -16.05 -0.67
C GLU A 53 -3.06 -16.98 0.54
N PRO A 54 -2.94 -18.30 0.36
CA PRO A 54 -2.97 -19.25 1.47
C PRO A 54 -2.03 -18.84 2.61
N GLY A 55 -2.60 -18.68 3.80
CA GLY A 55 -1.89 -18.28 5.02
C GLY A 55 -1.87 -16.78 5.31
N MET A 56 -2.32 -15.91 4.39
CA MET A 56 -2.45 -14.48 4.68
C MET A 56 -3.68 -14.20 5.55
N SER A 57 -3.50 -13.36 6.58
CA SER A 57 -4.60 -12.83 7.37
C SER A 57 -4.26 -11.42 7.86
N TRP A 58 -5.24 -10.68 8.35
CA TRP A 58 -4.95 -9.37 8.94
C TRP A 58 -4.06 -9.44 10.20
N GLU A 59 -3.94 -10.62 10.81
CA GLU A 59 -3.12 -10.87 12.01
C GLU A 59 -1.62 -10.87 11.69
N ASN A 60 -1.24 -11.38 10.51
CA ASN A 60 0.13 -11.36 10.01
C ASN A 60 0.42 -10.20 9.04
N TYR A 61 -0.38 -9.12 9.09
CA TYR A 61 -0.06 -7.87 8.38
C TYR A 61 1.07 -7.09 9.09
N GLY A 62 2.27 -7.10 8.53
CA GLY A 62 3.43 -6.38 9.09
C GLY A 62 4.77 -7.07 8.85
N PHE A 63 5.74 -6.75 9.72
CA PHE A 63 7.17 -7.02 9.59
C PHE A 63 7.53 -8.45 9.16
N ASP A 64 6.94 -9.48 9.78
CA ASP A 64 7.27 -10.90 9.54
C ASP A 64 6.23 -11.64 8.69
N GLY A 65 5.21 -10.97 8.17
CA GLY A 65 4.14 -11.61 7.42
C GLY A 65 4.01 -11.03 6.02
N TRP A 66 2.87 -10.43 5.69
CA TRP A 66 2.69 -9.77 4.40
C TRP A 66 2.67 -8.25 4.54
N HIS A 67 3.06 -7.59 3.45
CA HIS A 67 3.13 -6.15 3.29
C HIS A 67 2.11 -5.69 2.25
N MET A 68 1.65 -4.45 2.43
CA MET A 68 0.91 -3.75 1.40
C MET A 68 1.91 -3.18 0.40
N ASP A 69 1.93 -3.75 -0.79
CA ASP A 69 2.85 -3.45 -1.89
C ASP A 69 2.12 -2.69 -3.01
N HIS A 70 2.89 -2.00 -3.85
CA HIS A 70 2.38 -1.39 -5.08
C HIS A 70 2.62 -2.32 -6.27
N ILE A 71 1.57 -2.67 -7.02
CA ILE A 71 1.67 -3.52 -8.21
C ILE A 71 2.70 -2.93 -9.17
N VAL A 72 2.44 -1.69 -9.61
CA VAL A 72 3.40 -0.85 -10.32
C VAL A 72 4.24 -0.09 -9.29
N PRO A 73 5.58 -0.26 -9.26
CA PRO A 73 6.45 0.38 -8.29
C PRO A 73 6.32 1.90 -8.28
N CYS A 74 6.31 2.52 -7.10
CA CYS A 74 6.24 3.99 -6.98
C CYS A 74 7.36 4.71 -7.75
N ALA A 75 8.51 4.07 -7.95
CA ALA A 75 9.65 4.62 -8.66
C ALA A 75 9.43 4.80 -10.17
N SER A 76 8.41 4.15 -10.76
CA SER A 76 8.07 4.33 -12.18
C SER A 76 7.11 5.49 -12.44
N PHE A 77 6.67 6.19 -11.40
CA PHE A 77 5.76 7.33 -11.52
C PHE A 77 6.52 8.65 -11.31
N ASP A 78 6.18 9.66 -12.11
CA ASP A 78 6.53 11.04 -11.79
C ASP A 78 5.61 11.57 -10.69
N LEU A 79 6.08 11.50 -9.46
CA LEU A 79 5.31 11.95 -8.30
C LEU A 79 5.25 13.48 -8.13
N SER A 80 5.80 14.27 -9.05
CA SER A 80 5.51 15.70 -9.13
C SER A 80 4.15 15.99 -9.81
N ASP A 81 3.69 15.07 -10.64
CA ASP A 81 2.41 15.13 -11.35
C ASP A 81 1.25 14.64 -10.45
N PRO A 82 0.22 15.47 -10.20
CA PRO A 82 -0.99 15.08 -9.47
C PRO A 82 -1.69 13.82 -9.97
N GLU A 83 -1.74 13.61 -11.30
CA GLU A 83 -2.42 12.44 -11.88
C GLU A 83 -1.63 11.16 -11.64
N GLN A 84 -0.30 11.23 -11.75
CA GLN A 84 0.57 10.11 -11.46
C GLN A 84 0.64 9.80 -9.96
N GLN A 85 0.56 10.79 -9.07
CA GLN A 85 0.32 10.52 -7.64
C GLN A 85 -0.98 9.75 -7.42
N GLN A 86 -2.07 10.16 -8.08
CA GLN A 86 -3.36 9.50 -7.96
C GLN A 86 -3.29 8.05 -8.44
N LYS A 87 -2.64 7.77 -9.60
CA LYS A 87 -2.43 6.41 -10.12
C LYS A 87 -1.56 5.58 -9.19
N CYS A 88 -0.43 6.13 -8.75
CA CYS A 88 0.51 5.44 -7.87
C CYS A 88 -0.17 4.99 -6.57
N PHE A 89 -0.95 5.85 -5.92
CA PHE A 89 -1.49 5.57 -4.57
C PHE A 89 -2.94 5.06 -4.57
N ASN A 90 -3.53 4.78 -5.74
CA ASN A 90 -4.88 4.26 -5.85
C ASN A 90 -4.96 2.82 -5.33
N TYR A 91 -6.11 2.43 -4.77
CA TYR A 91 -6.36 1.06 -4.30
C TYR A 91 -6.12 -0.01 -5.38
N THR A 92 -6.39 0.32 -6.66
CA THR A 92 -6.17 -0.58 -7.80
C THR A 92 -4.69 -0.87 -8.07
N ASN A 93 -3.77 -0.05 -7.54
CA ASN A 93 -2.34 -0.29 -7.62
C ASN A 93 -1.79 -0.93 -6.34
N LEU A 94 -2.64 -1.35 -5.38
CA LEU A 94 -2.22 -1.97 -4.13
C LEU A 94 -2.52 -3.46 -4.12
N GLN A 95 -1.59 -4.25 -3.60
CA GLN A 95 -1.73 -5.70 -3.43
C GLN A 95 -1.16 -6.17 -2.08
N PRO A 96 -1.66 -7.27 -1.50
CA PRO A 96 -0.95 -7.98 -0.46
C PRO A 96 0.22 -8.76 -1.08
N LEU A 97 1.40 -8.68 -0.47
CA LEU A 97 2.57 -9.44 -0.91
C LEU A 97 3.35 -9.91 0.30
N TRP A 98 3.77 -11.18 0.35
CA TRP A 98 4.61 -11.67 1.44
C TRP A 98 5.86 -10.81 1.58
N ALA A 99 6.31 -10.55 2.82
CA ALA A 99 7.47 -9.69 3.08
C ALA A 99 8.71 -10.16 2.31
N LYS A 100 8.95 -11.48 2.27
CA LYS A 100 10.01 -12.12 1.49
C LYS A 100 9.92 -11.82 -0.02
N ASP A 101 8.72 -11.88 -0.57
CA ASP A 101 8.47 -11.67 -2.00
C ASP A 101 8.59 -10.19 -2.35
N ASN A 102 8.10 -9.32 -1.47
CA ASN A 102 8.24 -7.87 -1.58
C ASN A 102 9.72 -7.44 -1.57
N ILE A 103 10.54 -8.06 -0.73
CA ILE A 103 11.99 -7.82 -0.71
C ILE A 103 12.65 -8.29 -2.02
N SER A 104 12.26 -9.46 -2.54
CA SER A 104 12.74 -10.00 -3.82
C SER A 104 12.32 -9.15 -5.03
N LYS A 105 11.08 -8.65 -5.02
CA LYS A 105 10.50 -7.79 -6.06
C LYS A 105 11.26 -6.48 -6.21
N SER A 106 11.57 -5.80 -5.11
CA SER A 106 12.21 -4.48 -5.12
C SER A 106 11.44 -3.50 -6.03
N ALA A 107 12.09 -2.85 -7.00
CA ALA A 107 11.48 -1.92 -7.95
C ALA A 107 11.24 -2.52 -9.36
N LYS A 108 11.20 -3.85 -9.49
CA LYS A 108 11.02 -4.51 -10.79
C LYS A 108 9.56 -4.44 -11.25
N LEU A 109 9.35 -4.04 -12.52
CA LEU A 109 8.04 -3.99 -13.17
C LEU A 109 7.52 -5.39 -13.54
N ASP A 110 8.38 -6.22 -14.12
CA ASP A 110 8.01 -7.55 -14.63
C ASP A 110 8.31 -8.68 -13.63
N TRP A 111 8.17 -8.40 -12.34
CA TRP A 111 8.43 -9.44 -11.34
C TRP A 111 7.34 -10.51 -11.40
N VAL A 112 7.77 -11.73 -11.73
CA VAL A 112 6.95 -12.94 -11.62
C VAL A 112 7.35 -13.65 -10.34
N LYS A 113 6.35 -14.03 -9.53
CA LYS A 113 6.57 -14.87 -8.35
C LYS A 113 7.16 -16.20 -8.81
N SER A 114 8.38 -16.48 -8.36
CA SER A 114 9.11 -17.74 -8.58
C SER A 114 8.54 -18.90 -7.78
#